data_AF-A0A7C1USG2-F1
#
_entry.id   AF-A0A7C1USG2-F1
#
_cell.length_a   1.000
_cell.length_b   1.000
_cell.length_c   1.000
_cell.angle_alpha   90.00
_cell.angle_beta   90.00
_cell.angle_gamma   90.00
#
_symmetry.space_group_name_H-M   'P 1'
#
loop_
_entity.id
_entity.type
_entity.pdbx_description
1 polymer ?
#
loop_
_entity_poly.entity_id
_entity_poly.type
_entity_poly.pdbx_seq_one_letter_code
_entity_poly.pdbx_strand_id
1 'polypeptide(L)'
;MGFIKKTKSGFSMVDVIVASALLSIVFLGIAGSFKTILELTFYNKTKLGAMTLVNEKMEFIRNMSYNNIGTIGGIPSGNILQTETVSLNGTEYTRRVLAQYVDAVEDGSGSADTNGIMADYKRVKVEVSWTTKNKTRKVSLVSNFVPKGIETVSGGGTIIINVLNSASLPLANADVHIENSTILPAVSIDTFSNTNGQVMFPGSLVGSGYKIIATKTGYSTAKTYDADSANPNPSPGHLSVIEGETTVSTFQIDTLSSKRINTFEQIKPAQWKDDFNDISKISNFSSTTVSAGKLTLLDTGSGYESDGFVYSATTSPAYLDTWTEISWVENKPLNTDIIYKVYYAGGSLPIIISDTALPGNSSGFTTSPIDISGLSTTTYTSLQVAGFLTSSDSMVTPSISSWKIKYTEGPIPLPNLAFNMTGSKTMGSDSSGSPIYKYSQNLQTDGSGTLSINSLEWDTYNIKIDNDLLGLDIGESCQPQPLSISPGTTATTNLYFVPQTANSLLVGVKNSSGALLSGVSVRLYKTGTDITQTTSSCGQTHFAGVPPGSVLVGNAYSIDLSLPGYLNTTITDVDVLGASSLGAMIDS
;
A
#
# COMPACT_ATOMS: atom_id res chain seq x y z
N MET A 1 -83.80 53.22 2.51
CA MET A 1 -83.03 52.80 3.70
C MET A 1 -82.22 51.56 3.31
N GLY A 2 -80.88 51.60 3.42
CA GLY A 2 -80.03 50.40 3.33
C GLY A 2 -79.09 50.28 2.11
N PHE A 3 -78.15 51.21 1.93
CA PHE A 3 -76.94 50.89 1.15
C PHE A 3 -76.06 49.95 1.98
N ILE A 4 -76.15 48.64 1.72
CA ILE A 4 -75.19 47.67 2.24
C ILE A 4 -73.88 47.93 1.50
N LYS A 5 -72.92 48.56 2.19
CA LYS A 5 -71.55 48.74 1.72
C LYS A 5 -70.92 47.36 1.62
N LYS A 6 -70.92 46.73 0.43
CA LYS A 6 -70.12 45.53 0.15
C LYS A 6 -68.66 45.88 0.41
N THR A 7 -68.12 45.41 1.52
CA THR A 7 -66.67 45.37 1.73
C THR A 7 -66.10 44.45 0.64
N LYS A 8 -65.22 44.98 -0.21
CA LYS A 8 -64.45 44.12 -1.11
C LYS A 8 -63.59 43.24 -0.21
N SER A 9 -63.91 41.96 -0.11
CA SER A 9 -63.09 40.99 0.61
C SER A 9 -61.71 40.96 -0.04
N GLY A 10 -60.69 41.35 0.73
CA GLY A 10 -59.29 41.17 0.31
C GLY A 10 -58.97 39.68 0.19
N PHE A 11 -57.95 39.35 -0.60
CA PHE A 11 -57.47 37.97 -0.73
C PHE A 11 -56.97 37.45 0.62
N SER A 12 -57.26 36.19 0.92
CA SER A 12 -56.63 35.49 2.04
C SER A 12 -55.12 35.42 1.81
N MET A 13 -54.33 35.49 2.89
CA MET A 13 -52.88 35.28 2.81
C MET A 13 -52.54 33.93 2.15
N VAL A 14 -53.39 32.91 2.35
CA VAL A 14 -53.26 31.60 1.71
C VAL A 14 -53.47 31.67 0.20
N ASP A 15 -54.44 32.45 -0.29
CA ASP A 15 -54.70 32.61 -1.73
C ASP A 15 -53.52 33.29 -2.44
N VAL A 16 -52.90 34.28 -1.79
CA VAL A 16 -51.71 34.97 -2.32
C VAL A 16 -50.50 34.03 -2.37
N ILE A 17 -50.31 33.19 -1.35
CA ILE A 17 -49.23 32.19 -1.33
C ILE A 17 -49.43 31.13 -2.41
N VAL A 18 -50.64 30.60 -2.56
CA VAL A 18 -50.94 29.58 -3.59
C VAL A 18 -50.83 30.17 -4.99
N ALA A 19 -51.38 31.37 -5.23
CA ALA A 19 -51.29 32.03 -6.52
C ALA A 19 -49.85 32.38 -6.89
N SER A 20 -49.05 32.89 -5.94
CA SER A 20 -47.63 33.18 -6.18
C SER A 20 -46.82 31.91 -6.40
N ALA A 21 -47.07 30.81 -5.68
CA ALA A 21 -46.42 29.53 -5.90
C ALA A 21 -46.71 28.95 -7.29
N LEU A 22 -47.98 28.96 -7.72
CA LEU A 22 -48.37 28.52 -9.07
C LEU A 22 -47.73 29.39 -10.16
N LEU A 23 -47.72 30.70 -9.96
CA LEU A 23 -47.09 31.65 -10.88
C LEU A 23 -45.57 31.41 -10.96
N SER A 24 -44.90 31.19 -9.83
CA SER A 24 -43.47 30.87 -9.77
C SER A 24 -43.14 29.58 -10.50
N ILE A 25 -43.94 28.52 -10.37
CA ILE A 25 -43.74 27.26 -11.11
C ILE A 25 -43.77 27.52 -12.62
N VAL A 26 -44.75 28.28 -13.11
CA VAL A 26 -44.89 28.60 -14.54
C VAL A 26 -43.71 29.45 -15.02
N PHE A 27 -43.34 30.52 -14.31
CA PHE A 27 -42.20 31.37 -14.70
C PHE A 27 -40.87 30.63 -14.65
N LEU A 28 -40.64 29.78 -13.65
CA LEU A 28 -39.44 28.95 -13.57
C LEU A 28 -39.39 27.94 -14.72
N GLY A 29 -40.52 27.34 -15.09
CA GLY A 29 -40.63 26.46 -16.26
C GLY A 29 -40.27 27.19 -17.56
N ILE A 30 -40.83 28.37 -17.79
CA ILE A 30 -40.56 29.18 -18.99
C ILE A 30 -39.09 29.64 -19.00
N ALA A 31 -38.58 30.20 -17.90
CA ALA A 31 -37.19 30.64 -17.80
C ALA A 31 -36.20 29.48 -18.00
N GLY A 32 -36.49 28.31 -17.44
CA GLY A 32 -35.71 27.09 -17.65
C GLY A 32 -35.71 26.62 -19.10
N SER A 33 -36.86 26.67 -19.77
CA SER A 33 -36.98 26.33 -21.19
C SER A 33 -36.19 27.30 -22.08
N PHE A 34 -36.26 28.60 -21.81
CA PHE A 34 -35.55 29.64 -22.57
C PHE A 34 -34.03 29.48 -22.43
N LYS A 35 -33.55 29.24 -21.20
CA LYS A 35 -32.14 28.91 -20.95
C LYS A 35 -31.69 27.69 -21.76
N THR A 36 -32.50 26.64 -21.79
CA THR A 36 -32.19 25.41 -22.54
C THR A 36 -32.13 25.66 -24.05
N ILE A 37 -33.05 26.47 -24.60
CA ILE A 37 -33.07 26.83 -26.03
C ILE A 37 -31.82 27.63 -26.41
N LEU A 38 -31.41 28.60 -25.59
CA LEU A 38 -30.18 29.36 -25.82
C LEU A 38 -28.94 28.46 -25.80
N GLU A 39 -28.88 27.53 -24.84
CA GLU A 39 -27.78 26.57 -24.73
C GLU A 39 -27.71 25.63 -25.93
N LEU A 40 -28.85 25.11 -26.38
CA LEU A 40 -28.94 24.27 -27.57
C LEU A 40 -28.53 25.03 -28.83
N THR A 41 -28.95 26.29 -28.95
CA THR A 41 -28.61 27.15 -30.10
C THR A 41 -27.10 27.43 -30.14
N PHE A 42 -26.50 27.79 -29.00
CA PHE A 42 -25.05 27.99 -28.90
C PHE A 42 -24.27 26.71 -29.22
N TYR A 43 -24.73 25.57 -28.70
CA TYR A 43 -24.15 24.27 -29.01
C TYR A 43 -24.22 23.94 -30.51
N ASN A 44 -25.38 24.14 -31.15
CA ASN A 44 -25.53 23.90 -32.58
C ASN A 44 -24.66 24.84 -33.42
N LYS A 45 -24.57 26.12 -33.04
CA LYS A 45 -23.70 27.10 -33.72
C LYS A 45 -22.23 26.69 -33.66
N THR A 46 -21.75 26.31 -32.47
CA THR A 46 -20.35 25.89 -32.30
C THR A 46 -20.04 24.56 -32.99
N LYS A 47 -20.98 23.61 -32.95
CA LYS A 47 -20.86 22.34 -33.68
C LYS A 47 -20.81 22.52 -35.20
N LEU A 48 -21.66 23.39 -35.77
CA LEU A 48 -21.63 23.71 -37.20
C LEU A 48 -20.29 24.37 -37.59
N GLY A 49 -19.80 25.30 -36.75
CA GLY A 49 -18.47 25.88 -36.95
C GLY A 49 -17.37 24.82 -36.97
N ALA A 50 -17.37 23.89 -36.01
CA ALA A 50 -16.42 22.79 -36.00
C ALA A 50 -16.52 21.89 -37.24
N MET A 51 -17.74 21.56 -37.70
CA MET A 51 -17.93 20.77 -38.93
C MET A 51 -17.39 21.49 -40.17
N THR A 52 -17.56 22.80 -40.27
CA THR A 52 -16.97 23.60 -41.36
C THR A 52 -15.45 23.51 -41.32
N LEU A 53 -14.83 23.70 -40.15
CA LEU A 53 -13.37 23.65 -39.99
C LEU A 53 -12.77 22.27 -40.30
N VAL A 54 -13.46 21.18 -39.95
CA VAL A 54 -13.01 19.82 -40.30
C VAL A 54 -13.09 19.59 -41.81
N ASN A 55 -14.20 19.99 -42.45
CA ASN A 55 -14.35 19.86 -43.91
C ASN A 55 -13.31 20.70 -44.65
N GLU A 56 -13.14 21.98 -44.28
CA GLU A 56 -12.14 22.89 -44.85
C GLU A 56 -10.75 22.26 -44.84
N LYS A 57 -10.31 21.73 -43.70
CA LYS A 57 -9.00 21.10 -43.58
C LYS A 57 -8.91 19.80 -44.37
N MET A 58 -9.99 18.99 -44.41
CA MET A 58 -10.00 17.77 -45.20
C MET A 58 -9.92 18.06 -46.70
N GLU A 59 -10.61 19.09 -47.20
CA GLU A 59 -10.51 19.52 -48.60
C GLU A 59 -9.13 20.08 -48.94
N PHE A 60 -8.52 20.84 -48.02
CA PHE A 60 -7.13 21.26 -48.18
C PHE A 60 -6.20 20.06 -48.37
N ILE A 61 -6.36 19.01 -47.56
CA ILE A 61 -5.55 17.79 -47.65
C ILE A 61 -5.86 17.00 -48.92
N ARG A 62 -7.12 16.97 -49.38
CA ARG A 62 -7.52 16.34 -50.64
C ARG A 62 -6.89 16.96 -51.87
N ASN A 63 -6.51 18.22 -51.80
CA ASN A 63 -5.83 18.92 -52.89
C ASN A 63 -4.28 18.83 -52.81
N MET A 64 -3.73 18.11 -51.82
CA MET A 64 -2.29 17.90 -51.70
C MET A 64 -1.83 16.70 -52.54
N SER A 65 -0.59 16.75 -53.05
CA SER A 65 0.05 15.56 -53.62
C SER A 65 0.25 14.50 -52.54
N TYR A 66 0.12 13.22 -52.90
CA TYR A 66 0.25 12.09 -51.97
C TYR A 66 1.52 12.17 -51.09
N ASN A 67 2.66 12.54 -51.70
CA ASN A 67 3.94 12.66 -51.00
C ASN A 67 3.95 13.77 -49.95
N ASN A 68 3.16 14.83 -50.13
CA ASN A 68 3.08 15.94 -49.19
C ASN A 68 2.04 15.72 -48.07
N ILE A 69 1.21 14.67 -48.17
CA ILE A 69 0.26 14.29 -47.13
C ILE A 69 1.03 13.67 -45.97
N GLY A 70 1.26 14.46 -44.94
CA GLY A 70 1.97 14.09 -43.72
C GLY A 70 2.00 15.29 -42.78
N THR A 71 2.21 15.05 -41.49
CA THR A 71 2.28 16.14 -40.51
C THR A 71 3.72 16.50 -40.18
N ILE A 72 3.95 17.75 -39.78
CA ILE A 72 5.21 18.17 -39.17
C ILE A 72 5.36 17.38 -37.86
N GLY A 73 6.47 16.68 -37.69
CA GLY A 73 6.66 15.73 -36.58
C GLY A 73 6.04 14.34 -36.79
N GLY A 74 5.25 14.15 -37.85
CA GLY A 74 4.49 12.92 -38.12
C GLY A 74 5.24 11.82 -38.87
N ILE A 75 4.60 10.65 -38.93
CA ILE A 75 4.95 9.52 -39.79
C ILE A 75 3.66 9.13 -40.54
N PRO A 76 3.52 9.51 -41.84
CA PRO A 76 4.50 10.20 -42.68
C PRO A 76 4.76 11.65 -42.29
N SER A 77 6.00 12.09 -42.53
CA SER A 77 6.37 13.50 -42.44
C SER A 77 5.75 14.30 -43.57
N GLY A 78 5.43 15.57 -43.30
CA GLY A 78 4.89 16.48 -44.31
C GLY A 78 4.69 17.89 -43.76
N ASN A 79 3.91 18.70 -44.48
CA ASN A 79 3.80 20.13 -44.22
C ASN A 79 2.55 20.52 -43.39
N ILE A 80 1.78 19.54 -42.91
CA ILE A 80 0.55 19.80 -42.17
C ILE A 80 0.88 19.97 -40.68
N LEU A 81 0.45 21.06 -40.05
CA LEU A 81 0.55 21.18 -38.59
C LEU A 81 -0.29 20.07 -37.91
N GLN A 82 0.32 19.33 -36.98
CA GLN A 82 -0.36 18.28 -36.24
C GLN A 82 -1.44 18.84 -35.30
N THR A 83 -1.21 20.02 -34.71
CA THR A 83 -2.18 20.75 -33.89
C THR A 83 -2.11 22.25 -34.19
N GLU A 84 -3.26 22.90 -34.30
CA GLU A 84 -3.38 24.36 -34.47
C GLU A 84 -4.64 24.90 -33.80
N THR A 85 -4.61 26.16 -33.34
CA THR A 85 -5.79 26.86 -32.82
C THR A 85 -6.40 27.71 -33.93
N VAL A 86 -7.72 27.60 -34.13
CA VAL A 86 -8.47 28.34 -35.14
C VAL A 86 -9.67 29.01 -34.48
N SER A 87 -9.87 30.30 -34.72
CA SER A 87 -11.05 31.04 -34.25
C SER A 87 -12.07 31.18 -35.36
N LEU A 88 -13.32 30.80 -35.07
CA LEU A 88 -14.45 30.97 -36.00
C LEU A 88 -15.66 31.50 -35.24
N ASN A 89 -16.18 32.65 -35.68
CA ASN A 89 -17.33 33.35 -35.08
C ASN A 89 -17.17 33.62 -33.57
N GLY A 90 -15.96 33.98 -33.13
CA GLY A 90 -15.64 34.29 -31.73
C GLY A 90 -15.53 33.07 -30.81
N THR A 91 -15.54 31.85 -31.37
CA THR A 91 -15.24 30.60 -30.65
C THR A 91 -13.88 30.09 -31.07
N GLU A 92 -13.03 29.76 -30.11
CA GLU A 92 -11.76 29.09 -30.38
C GLU A 92 -11.95 27.58 -30.47
N TYR A 93 -11.30 26.99 -31.47
CA TYR A 93 -11.26 25.56 -31.72
C TYR A 93 -9.81 25.11 -31.78
N THR A 94 -9.55 23.89 -31.32
CA THR A 94 -8.28 23.19 -31.54
C THR A 94 -8.49 22.17 -32.65
N ARG A 95 -7.71 22.28 -33.73
CA ARG A 95 -7.72 21.36 -34.86
C ARG A 95 -6.49 20.46 -34.78
N ARG A 96 -6.71 19.15 -34.75
CA ARG A 96 -5.66 18.12 -34.74
C ARG A 96 -5.73 17.28 -36.01
N VAL A 97 -4.60 17.04 -36.65
CA VAL A 97 -4.46 16.16 -37.81
C VAL A 97 -3.54 15.00 -37.45
N LEU A 98 -3.97 13.78 -37.74
CA LEU A 98 -3.14 12.58 -37.71
C LEU A 98 -3.15 11.96 -39.11
N ALA A 99 -1.98 11.86 -39.72
CA ALA A 99 -1.76 11.08 -40.93
C ALA A 99 -0.97 9.82 -40.56
N GLN A 100 -1.36 8.68 -41.09
CA GLN A 100 -0.65 7.42 -40.90
C GLN A 100 -0.73 6.57 -42.16
N TYR A 101 0.30 5.79 -42.44
CA TYR A 101 0.20 4.70 -43.40
C TYR A 101 -0.71 3.58 -42.84
N VAL A 102 -1.37 2.85 -43.74
CA VAL A 102 -2.26 1.75 -43.39
C VAL A 102 -1.94 0.56 -44.28
N ASP A 103 -1.78 -0.58 -43.62
CA ASP A 103 -1.73 -1.93 -44.18
C ASP A 103 -3.15 -2.37 -44.55
N ALA A 104 -3.40 -2.55 -45.84
CA ALA A 104 -4.63 -3.06 -46.42
C ALA A 104 -4.70 -4.58 -46.22
N VAL A 105 -5.87 -5.20 -46.35
CA VAL A 105 -6.00 -6.67 -46.30
C VAL A 105 -6.02 -7.28 -47.69
N GLU A 106 -6.11 -6.43 -48.71
CA GLU A 106 -6.41 -6.77 -50.09
C GLU A 106 -5.25 -7.49 -50.81
N ASP A 107 -3.99 -7.26 -50.43
CA ASP A 107 -2.80 -7.96 -50.93
C ASP A 107 -2.01 -8.71 -49.85
N GLY A 108 -2.62 -8.94 -48.70
CA GLY A 108 -2.00 -9.60 -47.56
C GLY A 108 -2.00 -8.64 -46.37
N SER A 109 -1.24 -8.93 -45.32
CA SER A 109 -1.06 -8.01 -44.20
C SER A 109 0.17 -8.43 -43.41
N GLY A 110 0.87 -7.50 -42.79
CA GLY A 110 2.06 -7.81 -42.00
C GLY A 110 3.11 -8.56 -42.81
N SER A 111 3.58 -9.68 -42.27
CA SER A 111 4.55 -10.55 -42.94
C SER A 111 3.98 -11.38 -44.08
N ALA A 112 2.64 -11.47 -44.19
CA ALA A 112 1.94 -12.17 -45.26
C ALA A 112 1.58 -11.24 -46.43
N ASP A 113 2.03 -9.99 -46.37
CA ASP A 113 1.87 -9.03 -47.46
C ASP A 113 2.59 -9.51 -48.75
N THR A 114 1.92 -9.37 -49.90
CA THR A 114 2.38 -9.93 -51.18
C THR A 114 3.63 -9.24 -51.70
N ASN A 115 3.81 -7.96 -51.41
CA ASN A 115 4.92 -7.15 -51.93
C ASN A 115 5.93 -6.74 -50.81
N GLY A 116 5.58 -6.99 -49.55
CA GLY A 116 6.37 -6.70 -48.36
C GLY A 116 6.23 -5.26 -47.85
N ILE A 117 5.30 -4.46 -48.39
CA ILE A 117 5.15 -3.02 -48.11
C ILE A 117 3.78 -2.77 -47.48
N MET A 118 3.74 -2.77 -46.13
CA MET A 118 2.53 -2.51 -45.32
C MET A 118 1.98 -1.06 -45.38
N ALA A 119 2.32 -0.29 -46.41
CA ALA A 119 2.06 1.14 -46.52
C ALA A 119 1.19 1.48 -47.73
N ASP A 120 0.06 0.79 -47.85
CA ASP A 120 -0.78 0.81 -49.06
C ASP A 120 -1.38 2.18 -49.35
N TYR A 121 -1.84 2.83 -48.29
CA TYR A 121 -2.40 4.16 -48.41
C TYR A 121 -2.19 4.96 -47.13
N LYS A 122 -2.39 6.28 -47.23
CA LYS A 122 -2.40 7.17 -46.07
C LYS A 122 -3.83 7.36 -45.59
N ARG A 123 -4.09 7.08 -44.32
CA ARG A 123 -5.33 7.49 -43.66
C ARG A 123 -5.09 8.76 -42.88
N VAL A 124 -5.91 9.77 -43.14
CA VAL A 124 -5.84 11.04 -42.42
C VAL A 124 -7.11 11.25 -41.62
N LYS A 125 -6.95 11.49 -40.32
CA LYS A 125 -8.01 11.93 -39.43
C LYS A 125 -7.81 13.41 -39.11
N VAL A 126 -8.81 14.23 -39.41
CA VAL A 126 -8.91 15.62 -38.94
C VAL A 126 -9.92 15.64 -37.80
N GLU A 127 -9.52 16.09 -36.62
CA GLU A 127 -10.37 16.24 -35.45
C GLU A 127 -10.39 17.71 -35.03
N VAL A 128 -11.56 18.27 -34.77
CA VAL A 128 -11.72 19.62 -34.24
C VAL A 128 -12.43 19.53 -32.90
N SER A 129 -11.83 20.09 -31.86
CA SER A 129 -12.36 20.15 -30.50
C SER A 129 -12.56 21.57 -30.00
N TRP A 130 -13.57 21.77 -29.16
CA TRP A 130 -13.86 23.04 -28.50
C TRP A 130 -14.44 22.80 -27.12
N THR A 131 -14.30 23.79 -26.24
CA THR A 131 -14.81 23.72 -24.88
C THR A 131 -16.03 24.60 -24.72
N THR A 132 -17.09 24.07 -24.12
CA THR A 132 -18.28 24.84 -23.76
C THR A 132 -18.72 24.42 -22.36
N LYS A 133 -18.82 25.37 -21.42
CA LYS A 133 -19.17 25.11 -20.01
C LYS A 133 -18.34 23.99 -19.37
N ASN A 134 -17.01 24.06 -19.51
CA ASN A 134 -16.06 23.06 -19.01
C ASN A 134 -16.26 21.64 -19.54
N LYS A 135 -17.00 21.46 -20.64
CA LYS A 135 -17.08 20.18 -21.37
C LYS A 135 -16.44 20.34 -22.74
N THR A 136 -15.44 19.52 -23.00
CA THR A 136 -14.81 19.42 -24.33
C THR A 136 -15.70 18.59 -25.25
N ARG A 137 -15.95 19.12 -26.44
CA ARG A 137 -16.68 18.48 -27.54
C ARG A 137 -15.74 18.30 -28.72
N LYS A 138 -15.99 17.31 -29.57
CA LYS A 138 -15.19 17.05 -30.76
C LYS A 138 -16.03 16.54 -31.93
N VAL A 139 -15.57 16.83 -33.15
CA VAL A 139 -16.01 16.23 -34.41
C VAL A 139 -14.79 15.80 -35.21
N SER A 140 -14.91 14.77 -36.04
CA SER A 140 -13.79 14.34 -36.89
C SER A 140 -14.24 13.81 -38.24
N LEU A 141 -13.39 13.96 -39.25
CA LEU A 141 -13.49 13.28 -40.55
C LEU A 141 -12.26 12.40 -40.74
N VAL A 142 -12.45 11.28 -41.43
CA VAL A 142 -11.39 10.35 -41.82
C VAL A 142 -11.48 10.16 -43.34
N SER A 143 -10.34 10.25 -44.03
CA SER A 143 -10.24 9.97 -45.47
C SER A 143 -9.00 9.14 -45.74
N ASN A 144 -9.10 8.24 -46.73
CA ASN A 144 -7.98 7.48 -47.24
C ASN A 144 -7.45 8.15 -48.52
N PHE A 145 -6.13 8.13 -48.70
CA PHE A 145 -5.42 8.70 -49.84
C PHE A 145 -4.51 7.62 -50.39
N VAL A 146 -4.66 7.26 -51.66
CA VAL A 146 -3.91 6.17 -52.30
C VAL A 146 -2.81 6.79 -53.19
N PRO A 147 -1.59 6.23 -53.21
CA PRO A 147 -0.54 6.69 -54.13
C PRO A 147 -0.94 6.49 -55.60
N LYS A 148 -0.30 7.25 -56.49
CA LYS A 148 -0.34 6.94 -57.92
C LYS A 148 0.80 5.96 -58.23
N GLY A 149 0.49 4.69 -58.47
CA GLY A 149 1.47 3.64 -58.72
C GLY A 149 1.59 2.66 -57.56
N ILE A 150 2.71 1.92 -57.50
CA ILE A 150 3.00 0.92 -56.46
C ILE A 150 3.37 1.63 -55.15
N GLU A 151 2.93 1.03 -54.05
CA GLU A 151 3.25 1.33 -52.67
C GLU A 151 4.76 1.49 -52.45
N THR A 152 5.17 2.43 -51.60
CA THR A 152 6.58 2.52 -51.22
C THR A 152 6.77 3.09 -49.83
N VAL A 153 7.67 2.44 -49.09
CA VAL A 153 8.27 2.96 -47.85
C VAL A 153 9.73 3.35 -48.07
N SER A 154 10.18 3.53 -49.32
CA SER A 154 11.59 3.83 -49.64
C SER A 154 12.14 4.95 -48.74
N GLY A 155 13.25 4.67 -48.06
CA GLY A 155 13.86 5.53 -47.05
C GLY A 155 13.33 5.37 -45.61
N GLY A 156 12.45 4.40 -45.33
CA GLY A 156 11.86 4.17 -44.01
C GLY A 156 11.76 2.69 -43.60
N GLY A 157 11.53 2.46 -42.31
CA GLY A 157 11.21 1.16 -41.72
C GLY A 157 9.85 1.15 -41.03
N THR A 158 9.53 0.09 -40.29
CA THR A 158 8.27 -0.01 -39.53
C THR A 158 8.53 -0.05 -38.04
N ILE A 159 7.83 0.80 -37.27
CA ILE A 159 7.76 0.68 -35.80
C ILE A 159 6.43 0.02 -35.42
N ILE A 160 6.50 -1.02 -34.60
CA ILE A 160 5.35 -1.63 -33.92
C ILE A 160 5.55 -1.51 -32.41
N ILE A 161 4.61 -0.86 -31.73
CA ILE A 161 4.55 -0.77 -30.27
C ILE A 161 3.33 -1.57 -29.79
N ASN A 162 3.58 -2.64 -29.03
CA ASN A 162 2.56 -3.39 -28.33
C ASN A 162 2.40 -2.83 -26.92
N VAL A 163 1.18 -2.48 -26.54
CA VAL A 163 0.81 -2.09 -25.19
C VAL A 163 -0.08 -3.17 -24.60
N LEU A 164 0.44 -3.83 -23.56
CA LEU A 164 -0.24 -4.92 -22.88
C LEU A 164 -0.49 -4.54 -21.41
N ASN A 165 -1.40 -5.26 -20.76
CA ASN A 165 -1.53 -5.21 -19.30
C ASN A 165 -0.54 -6.18 -18.62
N SER A 166 -0.57 -6.24 -17.29
CA SER A 166 0.30 -7.13 -16.51
C SER A 166 0.08 -8.63 -16.77
N ALA A 167 -1.12 -9.01 -17.23
CA ALA A 167 -1.48 -10.35 -17.65
C ALA A 167 -1.16 -10.65 -19.12
N SER A 168 -0.38 -9.78 -19.77
CA SER A 168 0.01 -9.87 -21.19
C SER A 168 -1.17 -9.84 -22.17
N LEU A 169 -2.30 -9.26 -21.77
CA LEU A 169 -3.45 -9.03 -22.65
C LEU A 169 -3.35 -7.67 -23.33
N PRO A 170 -3.79 -7.55 -24.60
CA PRO A 170 -3.88 -6.29 -25.31
C PRO A 170 -4.58 -5.17 -24.54
N LEU A 171 -3.95 -4.00 -24.44
CA LEU A 171 -4.54 -2.83 -23.80
C LEU A 171 -4.86 -1.76 -24.83
N ALA A 172 -6.15 -1.65 -25.18
CA ALA A 172 -6.65 -0.63 -26.10
C ALA A 172 -6.72 0.77 -25.48
N ASN A 173 -6.62 1.80 -26.32
CA ASN A 173 -6.70 3.21 -25.95
C ASN A 173 -5.66 3.61 -24.89
N ALA A 174 -4.49 2.99 -24.88
CA ALA A 174 -3.33 3.50 -24.17
C ALA A 174 -2.69 4.60 -25.03
N ASP A 175 -2.30 5.70 -24.40
CA ASP A 175 -1.57 6.79 -25.03
C ASP A 175 -0.12 6.36 -25.27
N VAL A 176 0.35 6.53 -26.51
CA VAL A 176 1.70 6.20 -26.94
C VAL A 176 2.31 7.43 -27.58
N HIS A 177 3.35 7.96 -26.92
CA HIS A 177 4.20 9.01 -27.45
C HIS A 177 5.44 8.39 -28.09
N ILE A 178 5.74 8.80 -29.32
CA ILE A 178 6.92 8.41 -30.09
C ILE A 178 7.65 9.67 -30.51
N GLU A 179 8.90 9.84 -30.09
CA GLU A 179 9.73 10.98 -30.48
C GLU A 179 11.15 10.59 -30.90
N ASN A 180 11.70 11.38 -31.82
CA ASN A 180 13.12 11.39 -32.15
C ASN A 180 13.51 12.80 -32.63
N SER A 181 14.21 13.56 -31.78
CA SER A 181 14.60 14.94 -32.05
C SER A 181 15.97 15.07 -32.73
N THR A 182 16.70 13.97 -32.93
CA THR A 182 18.05 13.99 -33.51
C THR A 182 18.04 13.74 -35.02
N ILE A 183 16.97 13.16 -35.55
CA ILE A 183 16.75 12.97 -36.98
C ILE A 183 16.07 14.18 -37.62
N LEU A 184 16.23 14.34 -38.94
CA LEU A 184 15.64 15.43 -39.71
C LEU A 184 14.74 14.89 -40.84
N PRO A 185 13.45 15.29 -40.89
CA PRO A 185 12.74 16.10 -39.90
C PRO A 185 12.58 15.36 -38.56
N ALA A 186 12.56 16.11 -37.45
CA ALA A 186 12.31 15.54 -36.14
C ALA A 186 10.93 14.87 -36.09
N VAL A 187 10.80 13.79 -35.31
CA VAL A 187 9.56 13.05 -35.09
C VAL A 187 9.05 13.31 -33.68
N SER A 188 7.75 13.55 -33.54
CA SER A 188 7.04 13.62 -32.26
C SER A 188 5.56 13.38 -32.52
N ILE A 189 5.03 12.25 -32.04
CA ILE A 189 3.69 11.77 -32.36
C ILE A 189 3.01 11.24 -31.10
N ASP A 190 1.79 11.73 -30.84
CA ASP A 190 0.87 11.14 -29.88
C ASP A 190 -0.25 10.38 -30.59
N THR A 191 -0.37 9.10 -30.25
CA THR A 191 -1.44 8.23 -30.77
C THR A 191 -1.95 7.29 -29.68
N PHE A 192 -2.96 6.49 -30.03
CA PHE A 192 -3.55 5.52 -29.11
C PHE A 192 -3.41 4.11 -29.66
N SER A 193 -3.15 3.15 -28.78
CA SER A 193 -3.20 1.73 -29.14
C SER A 193 -4.61 1.32 -29.60
N ASN A 194 -4.67 0.47 -30.62
CA ASN A 194 -5.92 -0.06 -31.16
C ASN A 194 -6.53 -1.15 -30.25
N THR A 195 -7.60 -1.81 -30.69
CA THR A 195 -8.25 -2.90 -29.92
C THR A 195 -7.34 -4.10 -29.65
N ASN A 196 -6.29 -4.28 -30.47
CA ASN A 196 -5.26 -5.30 -30.30
C ASN A 196 -4.07 -4.79 -29.48
N GLY A 197 -4.19 -3.62 -28.84
CA GLY A 197 -3.12 -3.04 -28.02
C GLY A 197 -1.94 -2.54 -28.85
N GLN A 198 -2.09 -2.37 -30.16
CA GLN A 198 -0.96 -2.10 -31.05
C GLN A 198 -1.00 -0.67 -31.60
N VAL A 199 0.18 -0.09 -31.75
CA VAL A 199 0.46 1.09 -32.58
C VAL A 199 1.43 0.66 -33.66
N MET A 200 1.13 0.98 -34.92
CA MET A 200 1.97 0.63 -36.07
C MET A 200 2.18 1.84 -36.96
N PHE A 201 3.45 2.15 -37.25
CA PHE A 201 3.86 3.22 -38.14
C PHE A 201 4.84 2.66 -39.19
N PRO A 202 4.33 2.12 -40.32
CA PRO A 202 5.16 1.84 -41.47
C PRO A 202 5.72 3.14 -42.04
N GLY A 203 6.87 3.10 -42.72
CA GLY A 203 7.52 4.29 -43.27
C GLY A 203 8.05 5.26 -42.20
N SER A 204 8.32 4.77 -40.99
CA SER A 204 9.07 5.49 -39.96
C SER A 204 10.46 5.84 -40.49
N LEU A 205 10.92 7.07 -40.24
CA LEU A 205 12.23 7.53 -40.71
C LEU A 205 13.36 6.66 -40.14
N VAL A 206 14.38 6.38 -40.95
CA VAL A 206 15.56 5.60 -40.49
C VAL A 206 16.35 6.42 -39.46
N GLY A 207 16.73 5.77 -38.36
CA GLY A 207 17.51 6.41 -37.31
C GLY A 207 17.42 5.69 -35.97
N SER A 208 18.41 5.93 -35.11
CA SER A 208 18.42 5.47 -33.72
C SER A 208 17.90 6.54 -32.78
N GLY A 209 17.51 6.15 -31.56
CA GLY A 209 17.15 7.09 -30.50
C GLY A 209 15.66 7.41 -30.42
N TYR A 210 14.80 6.56 -30.99
CA TYR A 210 13.36 6.68 -30.83
C TYR A 210 12.96 6.43 -29.39
N LYS A 211 12.43 7.46 -28.73
CA LYS A 211 11.93 7.38 -27.36
C LYS A 211 10.45 7.03 -27.40
N ILE A 212 10.06 6.05 -26.60
CA ILE A 212 8.68 5.59 -26.48
C ILE A 212 8.21 5.81 -25.05
N ILE A 213 7.02 6.36 -24.89
CA ILE A 213 6.32 6.45 -23.60
C ILE A 213 4.90 5.93 -23.80
N ALA A 214 4.52 4.90 -23.03
CA ALA A 214 3.16 4.36 -22.99
C ALA A 214 2.51 4.72 -21.64
N THR A 215 1.33 5.33 -21.68
CA THR A 215 0.57 5.71 -20.49
C THR A 215 -0.93 5.49 -20.66
N LYS A 216 -1.67 5.46 -19.55
CA LYS A 216 -3.12 5.51 -19.52
C LYS A 216 -3.57 6.08 -18.18
N THR A 217 -4.61 6.91 -18.16
CA THR A 217 -5.10 7.49 -16.90
C THR A 217 -5.46 6.40 -15.90
N GLY A 218 -4.87 6.45 -14.69
CA GLY A 218 -5.06 5.46 -13.63
C GLY A 218 -4.15 4.23 -13.74
N TYR A 219 -3.26 4.18 -14.74
CA TYR A 219 -2.31 3.10 -14.97
C TYR A 219 -0.88 3.56 -14.67
N SER A 220 0.06 2.62 -14.53
CA SER A 220 1.49 2.92 -14.51
C SER A 220 1.99 3.42 -15.88
N THR A 221 3.24 3.89 -15.89
CA THR A 221 3.94 4.34 -17.10
C THR A 221 5.03 3.37 -17.46
N ALA A 222 5.16 3.04 -18.74
CA ALA A 222 6.29 2.30 -19.28
C ALA A 222 6.97 3.13 -20.38
N LYS A 223 8.29 3.15 -20.41
CA LYS A 223 9.06 3.96 -21.37
C LYS A 223 10.43 3.37 -21.66
N THR A 224 11.05 3.84 -22.73
CA THR A 224 12.49 3.67 -22.96
C THR A 224 13.30 4.67 -22.13
N TYR A 225 14.53 4.32 -21.78
CA TYR A 225 15.41 5.15 -20.95
C TYR A 225 16.63 5.67 -21.73
N ASP A 226 17.05 6.89 -21.41
CA ASP A 226 18.28 7.49 -21.94
C ASP A 226 19.51 6.73 -21.46
N ALA A 227 20.53 6.66 -22.32
CA ALA A 227 21.87 6.24 -21.92
C ALA A 227 22.65 7.47 -21.45
N ASP A 228 23.15 7.43 -20.21
CA ASP A 228 23.98 8.49 -19.62
C ASP A 228 25.08 7.90 -18.73
N SER A 229 25.81 8.75 -18.01
CA SER A 229 26.89 8.30 -17.12
C SER A 229 26.39 7.51 -15.90
N ALA A 230 25.13 7.72 -15.49
CA ALA A 230 24.51 6.98 -14.38
C ALA A 230 23.88 5.67 -14.87
N ASN A 231 23.28 5.66 -16.07
CA ASN A 231 22.67 4.51 -16.72
C ASN A 231 23.28 4.27 -18.10
N PRO A 232 24.51 3.74 -18.19
CA PRO A 232 25.15 3.44 -19.46
C PRO A 232 24.46 2.30 -20.23
N ASN A 233 23.69 1.45 -19.54
CA ASN A 233 23.04 0.27 -20.10
C ASN A 233 21.52 0.31 -19.86
N PRO A 234 20.77 1.22 -20.50
CA PRO A 234 19.33 1.35 -20.30
C PRO A 234 18.56 0.10 -20.77
N SER A 235 17.55 -0.28 -19.99
CA SER A 235 16.67 -1.41 -20.32
C SER A 235 15.22 -1.09 -19.91
N PRO A 236 14.29 -0.93 -20.88
CA PRO A 236 14.53 -0.91 -22.33
C PRO A 236 15.26 0.38 -22.76
N GLY A 237 16.22 0.26 -23.68
CA GLY A 237 16.84 1.40 -24.36
C GLY A 237 15.95 1.98 -25.47
N HIS A 238 16.35 3.11 -26.03
CA HIS A 238 15.68 3.71 -27.18
C HIS A 238 15.71 2.79 -28.41
N LEU A 239 14.67 2.88 -29.24
CA LEU A 239 14.53 2.04 -30.42
C LEU A 239 15.33 2.61 -31.60
N SER A 240 15.64 1.72 -32.55
CA SER A 240 16.22 2.07 -33.84
C SER A 240 15.32 1.61 -34.96
N VAL A 241 15.22 2.42 -36.01
CA VAL A 241 14.52 2.10 -37.26
C VAL A 241 15.55 1.91 -38.35
N ILE A 242 15.45 0.79 -39.05
CA ILE A 242 16.31 0.43 -40.20
C ILE A 242 15.41 0.37 -41.44
N GLU A 243 15.94 0.78 -42.60
CA GLU A 243 15.19 0.78 -43.86
C GLU A 243 14.70 -0.63 -44.21
N GLY A 244 13.41 -0.76 -44.54
CA GLY A 244 12.79 -2.03 -44.91
C GLY A 244 12.56 -3.02 -43.76
N GLU A 245 13.08 -2.74 -42.57
CA GLU A 245 12.96 -3.63 -41.41
C GLU A 245 11.80 -3.24 -40.49
N THR A 246 11.35 -4.20 -39.68
CA THR A 246 10.32 -3.98 -38.65
C THR A 246 10.93 -4.05 -37.26
N THR A 247 10.86 -2.94 -36.53
CA THR A 247 11.23 -2.84 -35.11
C THR A 247 10.00 -2.99 -34.23
N VAL A 248 9.97 -4.05 -33.42
CA VAL A 248 8.87 -4.35 -32.50
C VAL A 248 9.34 -4.14 -31.06
N SER A 249 8.53 -3.47 -30.25
CA SER A 249 8.74 -3.38 -28.79
C SER A 249 7.43 -3.53 -28.04
N THR A 250 7.51 -4.04 -26.82
CA THR A 250 6.34 -4.30 -25.96
C THR A 250 6.49 -3.55 -24.64
N PHE A 251 5.45 -2.83 -24.25
CA PHE A 251 5.36 -2.07 -23.02
C PHE A 251 4.15 -2.53 -22.21
N GLN A 252 4.37 -2.86 -20.95
CA GLN A 252 3.28 -3.26 -20.05
C GLN A 252 2.90 -2.09 -19.14
N ILE A 253 1.62 -1.71 -19.17
CA ILE A 253 0.98 -0.75 -18.27
C ILE A 253 -0.30 -1.36 -17.69
N ASP A 254 -0.57 -1.11 -16.42
CA ASP A 254 -1.75 -1.63 -15.71
C ASP A 254 -2.14 -0.68 -14.57
N THR A 255 -3.33 -0.89 -14.02
CA THR A 255 -3.92 -0.08 -12.95
C THR A 255 -3.00 0.04 -11.74
N LEU A 256 -2.92 1.26 -11.19
CA LEU A 256 -2.13 1.54 -10.00
C LEU A 256 -2.76 0.92 -8.75
N SER A 257 -1.90 0.45 -7.86
CA SER A 257 -2.23 -0.19 -6.59
C SER A 257 -1.90 0.72 -5.42
N SER A 258 -2.38 0.35 -4.23
CA SER A 258 -2.01 0.99 -2.98
C SER A 258 -1.36 0.01 -2.00
N LYS A 259 -0.48 0.51 -1.14
CA LYS A 259 0.17 -0.25 -0.08
C LYS A 259 0.08 0.50 1.23
N ARG A 260 -0.39 -0.18 2.28
CA ARG A 260 -0.29 0.27 3.67
C ARG A 260 0.82 -0.52 4.36
N ILE A 261 1.68 0.19 5.08
CA ILE A 261 2.75 -0.40 5.90
C ILE A 261 2.48 0.02 7.33
N ASN A 262 2.46 -0.95 8.24
CA ASN A 262 2.36 -0.71 9.68
C ASN A 262 3.59 -1.28 10.37
N THR A 263 4.16 -0.55 11.32
CA THR A 263 5.38 -0.92 12.05
C THR A 263 5.08 -1.06 13.54
N PHE A 264 5.54 -2.15 14.14
CA PHE A 264 5.29 -2.47 15.54
C PHE A 264 6.55 -3.02 16.23
N GLU A 265 6.67 -2.85 17.53
CA GLU A 265 7.48 -3.76 18.36
C GLU A 265 6.73 -5.09 18.55
N GLN A 266 7.47 -6.19 18.60
CA GLN A 266 6.90 -7.50 18.91
C GLN A 266 6.28 -7.56 20.31
N ILE A 267 5.37 -8.51 20.49
CA ILE A 267 4.86 -8.87 21.81
C ILE A 267 6.04 -9.26 22.70
N LYS A 268 6.14 -8.60 23.85
CA LYS A 268 7.25 -8.80 24.80
C LYS A 268 6.75 -8.97 26.23
N PRO A 269 7.49 -9.70 27.08
CA PRO A 269 7.19 -9.75 28.51
C PRO A 269 7.36 -8.37 29.15
N ALA A 270 6.43 -8.03 30.03
CA ALA A 270 6.45 -6.84 30.86
C ALA A 270 5.98 -7.18 32.29
N GLN A 271 6.26 -6.28 33.23
CA GLN A 271 5.84 -6.46 34.62
C GLN A 271 5.56 -5.12 35.29
N TRP A 272 4.54 -5.12 36.14
CA TRP A 272 4.40 -4.13 37.18
C TRP A 272 4.94 -4.73 38.48
N LYS A 273 5.73 -3.95 39.23
CA LYS A 273 6.39 -4.40 40.46
C LYS A 273 6.32 -3.32 41.52
N ASP A 274 6.12 -3.71 42.77
CA ASP A 274 6.36 -2.88 43.93
C ASP A 274 7.34 -3.57 44.88
N ASP A 275 8.36 -2.83 45.30
CA ASP A 275 9.35 -3.22 46.30
C ASP A 275 9.05 -2.56 47.66
N PHE A 276 7.93 -1.83 47.78
CA PHE A 276 7.53 -1.10 48.98
C PHE A 276 8.63 -0.14 49.49
N ASN A 277 9.30 0.54 48.56
CA ASN A 277 10.24 1.63 48.90
C ASN A 277 9.50 2.86 49.46
N ASP A 278 8.26 3.06 49.02
CA ASP A 278 7.33 4.10 49.46
C ASP A 278 5.87 3.67 49.20
N ILE A 279 4.92 4.58 49.39
CA ILE A 279 3.48 4.31 49.20
C ILE A 279 2.95 4.71 47.80
N SER A 280 3.81 5.15 46.86
CA SER A 280 3.37 5.69 45.55
C SER A 280 2.63 4.67 44.68
N LYS A 281 2.83 3.38 44.96
CA LYS A 281 2.25 2.23 44.26
C LYS A 281 1.13 1.55 45.04
N ILE A 282 0.62 2.21 46.07
CA ILE A 282 -0.51 1.77 46.89
C ILE A 282 -1.70 2.70 46.62
N SER A 283 -2.85 2.14 46.26
CA SER A 283 -4.07 2.94 46.02
C SER A 283 -4.92 3.13 47.27
N ASN A 284 -4.88 2.16 48.19
CA ASN A 284 -5.67 2.17 49.41
C ASN A 284 -5.02 1.22 50.42
N PHE A 285 -5.06 1.58 51.70
CA PHE A 285 -4.55 0.76 52.78
C PHE A 285 -5.15 1.18 54.12
N SER A 286 -5.16 0.27 55.08
CA SER A 286 -5.62 0.54 56.44
C SER A 286 -4.89 -0.36 57.42
N SER A 287 -4.54 0.19 58.58
CA SER A 287 -3.81 -0.53 59.64
C SER A 287 -2.52 -1.21 59.19
N THR A 288 -1.94 -0.72 58.08
CA THR A 288 -0.65 -1.15 57.54
C THR A 288 0.24 0.07 57.31
N THR A 289 1.55 -0.13 57.29
CA THR A 289 2.52 0.92 56.99
C THR A 289 3.63 0.38 56.09
N VAL A 290 4.27 1.28 55.33
CA VAL A 290 5.47 0.98 54.57
C VAL A 290 6.66 1.60 55.29
N SER A 291 7.61 0.77 55.70
CA SER A 291 8.84 1.21 56.36
C SER A 291 9.99 0.26 56.02
N ALA A 292 11.18 0.82 55.80
CA ALA A 292 12.40 0.07 55.52
C ALA A 292 12.28 -0.97 54.38
N GLY A 293 11.55 -0.63 53.29
CA GLY A 293 11.39 -1.52 52.14
C GLY A 293 10.42 -2.68 52.35
N LYS A 294 9.54 -2.58 53.36
CA LYS A 294 8.56 -3.61 53.69
C LYS A 294 7.21 -2.99 54.03
N LEU A 295 6.16 -3.70 53.67
CA LEU A 295 4.82 -3.45 54.17
C LEU A 295 4.52 -4.35 55.35
N THR A 296 4.09 -3.77 56.47
CA THR A 296 3.73 -4.48 57.72
C THR A 296 2.42 -3.96 58.27
N LEU A 297 1.89 -4.61 59.31
CA LEU A 297 0.86 -3.99 60.16
C LEU A 297 1.44 -2.72 60.83
N LEU A 298 0.57 -1.75 61.09
CA LEU A 298 0.95 -0.50 61.76
C LEU A 298 1.28 -0.79 63.22
N ASP A 299 2.42 -0.30 63.71
CA ASP A 299 2.74 -0.27 65.13
C ASP A 299 2.17 1.01 65.76
N THR A 300 1.28 0.84 66.75
CA THR A 300 0.62 1.95 67.46
C THR A 300 1.44 2.51 68.62
N GLY A 301 2.62 1.94 68.89
CA GLY A 301 3.42 2.19 70.09
C GLY A 301 3.00 1.34 71.30
N SER A 302 1.86 0.64 71.21
CA SER A 302 1.42 -0.38 72.17
C SER A 302 1.49 -1.81 71.61
N GLY A 303 1.98 -1.95 70.38
CA GLY A 303 2.00 -3.19 69.60
C GLY A 303 1.44 -2.98 68.19
N TYR A 304 1.60 -4.01 67.36
CA TYR A 304 1.03 -4.08 66.02
C TYR A 304 -0.49 -4.24 66.05
N GLU A 305 -1.18 -3.59 65.12
CA GLU A 305 -2.60 -3.83 64.83
C GLU A 305 -2.87 -5.32 64.57
N SER A 306 -4.07 -5.81 64.91
CA SER A 306 -4.43 -7.23 64.74
C SER A 306 -4.67 -7.62 63.29
N ASP A 307 -5.08 -6.68 62.47
CA ASP A 307 -5.38 -6.86 61.06
C ASP A 307 -5.21 -5.56 60.28
N GLY A 308 -5.00 -5.69 58.97
CA GLY A 308 -4.86 -4.57 58.06
C GLY A 308 -4.85 -5.04 56.62
N PHE A 309 -4.98 -4.10 55.70
CA PHE A 309 -4.99 -4.41 54.28
C PHE A 309 -4.24 -3.36 53.47
N VAL A 310 -3.81 -3.79 52.29
CA VAL A 310 -3.23 -2.94 51.25
C VAL A 310 -3.79 -3.34 49.90
N TYR A 311 -4.07 -2.36 49.04
CA TYR A 311 -4.36 -2.51 47.62
C TYR A 311 -3.25 -1.87 46.79
N SER A 312 -2.72 -2.61 45.82
CA SER A 312 -1.80 -2.07 44.83
C SER A 312 -2.47 -0.96 44.02
N ALA A 313 -1.66 -0.07 43.44
CA ALA A 313 -2.10 0.76 42.34
C ALA A 313 -2.63 -0.12 41.20
N THR A 314 -3.55 0.44 40.40
CA THR A 314 -4.11 -0.25 39.24
C THR A 314 -3.05 -0.43 38.17
N THR A 315 -2.83 -1.69 37.77
CA THR A 315 -2.00 -2.03 36.61
C THR A 315 -2.90 -2.12 35.38
N SER A 316 -2.73 -1.21 34.41
CA SER A 316 -3.55 -1.12 33.20
C SER A 316 -2.65 -0.91 31.96
N PRO A 317 -1.99 -1.96 31.44
CA PRO A 317 -1.11 -1.84 30.29
C PRO A 317 -1.91 -1.41 29.04
N ALA A 318 -1.41 -0.43 28.30
CA ALA A 318 -2.11 0.10 27.13
C ALA A 318 -2.24 -0.92 25.98
N TYR A 319 -1.26 -1.81 25.86
CA TYR A 319 -1.18 -2.86 24.85
C TYR A 319 -1.15 -4.24 25.48
N LEU A 320 -1.99 -4.48 26.50
CA LEU A 320 -2.08 -5.79 27.16
C LEU A 320 -2.41 -6.89 26.15
N ASP A 321 -1.53 -7.89 26.02
CA ASP A 321 -1.72 -9.06 25.17
C ASP A 321 -2.23 -10.24 26.01
N THR A 322 -1.45 -10.67 27.01
CA THR A 322 -1.87 -11.70 27.96
C THR A 322 -1.40 -11.40 29.38
N TRP A 323 -2.22 -11.73 30.37
CA TRP A 323 -1.73 -11.85 31.75
C TRP A 323 -0.89 -13.13 31.88
N THR A 324 0.05 -13.18 32.84
CA THR A 324 0.84 -14.41 33.04
C THR A 324 0.85 -14.85 34.49
N GLU A 325 1.40 -14.03 35.38
CA GLU A 325 1.69 -14.46 36.75
C GLU A 325 1.57 -13.32 37.75
N ILE A 326 1.04 -13.60 38.95
CA ILE A 326 1.25 -12.74 40.13
C ILE A 326 2.17 -13.47 41.11
N SER A 327 3.15 -12.75 41.64
CA SER A 327 4.08 -13.29 42.64
C SER A 327 4.37 -12.28 43.73
N TRP A 328 4.73 -12.76 44.91
CA TRP A 328 5.13 -11.95 46.06
C TRP A 328 6.25 -12.60 46.86
N VAL A 329 6.95 -11.75 47.63
CA VAL A 329 7.96 -12.14 48.61
C VAL A 329 7.46 -11.69 49.97
N GLU A 330 7.24 -12.64 50.87
CA GLU A 330 6.69 -12.41 52.19
C GLU A 330 7.54 -13.05 53.29
N ASN A 331 7.32 -12.60 54.52
CA ASN A 331 7.75 -13.26 55.74
C ASN A 331 6.54 -13.38 56.67
N LYS A 332 6.22 -14.61 57.07
CA LYS A 332 5.11 -14.94 57.98
C LYS A 332 5.65 -15.62 59.23
N PRO A 333 6.06 -14.84 60.25
CA PRO A 333 6.37 -15.39 61.57
C PRO A 333 5.20 -16.18 62.16
N LEU A 334 5.48 -16.97 63.21
CA LEU A 334 4.43 -17.65 63.96
C LEU A 334 3.35 -16.65 64.42
N ASN A 335 2.10 -17.09 64.49
CA ASN A 335 0.93 -16.31 64.90
C ASN A 335 0.51 -15.18 63.94
N THR A 336 1.08 -15.14 62.73
CA THR A 336 0.74 -14.17 61.67
C THR A 336 0.28 -14.87 60.40
N ASP A 337 -0.50 -14.18 59.56
CA ASP A 337 -0.85 -14.67 58.22
C ASP A 337 -1.00 -13.52 57.21
N ILE A 338 -0.88 -13.87 55.92
CA ILE A 338 -1.18 -12.98 54.80
C ILE A 338 -1.96 -13.77 53.75
N ILE A 339 -3.12 -13.25 53.35
CA ILE A 339 -3.87 -13.73 52.18
C ILE A 339 -3.89 -12.68 51.07
N TYR A 340 -3.77 -13.13 49.83
CA TYR A 340 -3.74 -12.28 48.64
C TYR A 340 -5.00 -12.48 47.80
N LYS A 341 -5.57 -11.39 47.29
CA LYS A 341 -6.73 -11.41 46.41
C LYS A 341 -6.50 -10.51 45.21
N VAL A 342 -7.05 -10.90 44.08
CA VAL A 342 -6.94 -10.18 42.81
C VAL A 342 -8.25 -9.50 42.47
N TYR A 343 -8.16 -8.23 42.13
CA TYR A 343 -9.27 -7.35 41.78
C TYR A 343 -9.06 -6.76 40.40
N TYR A 344 -10.14 -6.28 39.80
CA TYR A 344 -10.13 -5.50 38.56
C TYR A 344 -10.92 -4.20 38.75
N ALA A 345 -10.71 -3.23 37.86
CA ALA A 345 -11.39 -1.95 37.94
C ALA A 345 -12.92 -2.08 37.76
N GLY A 346 -13.69 -1.53 38.70
CA GLY A 346 -15.15 -1.64 38.76
C GLY A 346 -15.90 -0.32 38.86
N GLY A 347 -15.34 0.77 38.31
CA GLY A 347 -15.85 2.13 38.51
C GLY A 347 -15.13 2.80 39.69
N SER A 348 -15.83 3.11 40.79
CA SER A 348 -15.25 3.81 41.94
C SER A 348 -14.53 2.91 42.94
N LEU A 349 -14.80 1.60 42.93
CA LEU A 349 -14.15 0.62 43.81
C LEU A 349 -13.66 -0.61 43.02
N PRO A 350 -12.55 -1.25 43.45
CA PRO A 350 -12.11 -2.51 42.88
C PRO A 350 -13.14 -3.63 43.11
N ILE A 351 -13.37 -4.46 42.08
CA ILE A 351 -14.24 -5.64 42.15
C ILE A 351 -13.36 -6.89 42.18
N ILE A 352 -13.66 -7.83 43.07
CA ILE A 352 -12.94 -9.10 43.15
C ILE A 352 -13.18 -9.95 41.89
N ILE A 353 -12.13 -10.57 41.36
CA ILE A 353 -12.30 -11.53 40.26
C ILE A 353 -13.00 -12.78 40.79
N SER A 354 -14.06 -13.22 40.12
CA SER A 354 -14.83 -14.40 40.54
C SER A 354 -14.01 -15.69 40.49
N ASP A 355 -14.35 -16.65 41.34
CA ASP A 355 -13.69 -17.98 41.34
C ASP A 355 -13.87 -18.76 40.03
N THR A 356 -14.88 -18.45 39.23
CA THR A 356 -15.05 -19.02 37.88
C THR A 356 -13.91 -18.61 36.93
N ALA A 357 -13.38 -17.39 37.10
CA ALA A 357 -12.30 -16.85 36.26
C ALA A 357 -10.92 -17.06 36.89
N LEU A 358 -10.84 -17.04 38.23
CA LEU A 358 -9.61 -17.28 38.97
C LEU A 358 -9.91 -18.14 40.21
N PRO A 359 -9.85 -19.49 40.09
CA PRO A 359 -10.23 -20.39 41.17
C PRO A 359 -9.48 -20.12 42.48
N GLY A 360 -10.22 -19.96 43.58
CA GLY A 360 -9.68 -19.73 44.93
C GLY A 360 -9.51 -18.26 45.32
N ASN A 361 -9.79 -17.32 44.42
CA ASN A 361 -9.61 -15.90 44.67
C ASN A 361 -10.53 -15.35 45.78
N SER A 362 -11.75 -15.87 45.94
CA SER A 362 -12.65 -15.42 47.02
C SER A 362 -12.13 -15.76 48.41
N SER A 363 -11.54 -16.96 48.57
CA SER A 363 -10.84 -17.42 49.77
C SER A 363 -9.52 -16.67 49.98
N GLY A 364 -8.82 -16.36 48.89
CA GLY A 364 -7.51 -15.71 48.88
C GLY A 364 -6.38 -16.73 48.78
N PHE A 365 -5.28 -16.30 48.18
CA PHE A 365 -4.10 -17.09 47.92
C PHE A 365 -3.06 -16.92 49.02
N THR A 366 -2.43 -18.02 49.42
CA THR A 366 -1.36 -18.04 50.44
C THR A 366 -0.05 -18.60 49.90
N THR A 367 0.00 -18.91 48.61
CA THR A 367 1.18 -19.47 47.92
C THR A 367 1.46 -18.66 46.66
N SER A 368 2.73 -18.33 46.47
CA SER A 368 3.25 -17.60 45.30
C SER A 368 4.17 -18.52 44.49
N PRO A 369 4.13 -18.47 43.15
CA PRO A 369 3.28 -17.60 42.32
C PRO A 369 1.87 -18.15 42.10
N ILE A 370 0.96 -17.31 41.58
CA ILE A 370 -0.32 -17.73 41.02
C ILE A 370 -0.35 -17.50 39.50
N ASP A 371 -0.88 -18.47 38.78
CA ASP A 371 -1.11 -18.39 37.32
C ASP A 371 -2.39 -17.60 37.05
N ILE A 372 -2.28 -16.55 36.24
CA ILE A 372 -3.40 -15.71 35.80
C ILE A 372 -3.53 -15.66 34.29
N SER A 373 -2.86 -16.54 33.56
CA SER A 373 -2.88 -16.59 32.09
C SER A 373 -4.25 -16.90 31.49
N GLY A 374 -5.14 -17.52 32.26
CA GLY A 374 -6.53 -17.77 31.86
C GLY A 374 -7.46 -16.55 31.94
N LEU A 375 -7.01 -15.40 32.49
CA LEU A 375 -7.84 -14.22 32.62
C LEU A 375 -8.09 -13.54 31.26
N SER A 376 -9.36 -13.33 30.92
CA SER A 376 -9.75 -12.57 29.73
C SER A 376 -9.24 -11.14 29.79
N THR A 377 -8.40 -10.74 28.83
CA THR A 377 -7.84 -9.39 28.74
C THR A 377 -8.86 -8.35 28.28
N THR A 378 -9.99 -8.77 27.69
CA THR A 378 -11.11 -7.87 27.34
C THR A 378 -12.02 -7.55 28.54
N THR A 379 -12.15 -8.48 29.48
CA THR A 379 -12.95 -8.28 30.71
C THR A 379 -12.11 -7.68 31.82
N TYR A 380 -10.88 -8.18 31.98
CA TYR A 380 -9.92 -7.79 33.01
C TYR A 380 -8.79 -7.00 32.36
N THR A 381 -9.11 -5.82 31.82
CA THR A 381 -8.14 -4.91 31.18
C THR A 381 -7.16 -4.29 32.16
N SER A 382 -7.48 -4.34 33.46
CA SER A 382 -6.64 -3.83 34.53
C SER A 382 -6.79 -4.66 35.80
N LEU A 383 -5.71 -4.78 36.57
CA LEU A 383 -5.65 -5.58 37.78
C LEU A 383 -5.13 -4.78 38.98
N GLN A 384 -5.57 -5.19 40.16
CA GLN A 384 -5.01 -4.82 41.46
C GLN A 384 -4.79 -6.08 42.29
N VAL A 385 -3.70 -6.10 43.05
CA VAL A 385 -3.46 -7.12 44.08
C VAL A 385 -3.75 -6.49 45.43
N ALA A 386 -4.48 -7.19 46.28
CA ALA A 386 -4.66 -6.81 47.67
C ALA A 386 -4.04 -7.84 48.59
N GLY A 387 -3.34 -7.37 49.62
CA GLY A 387 -2.84 -8.19 50.72
C GLY A 387 -3.63 -7.88 51.99
N PHE A 388 -4.06 -8.92 52.68
CA PHE A 388 -4.73 -8.82 53.99
C PHE A 388 -3.83 -9.48 55.02
N LEU A 389 -3.30 -8.67 55.93
CA LEU A 389 -2.34 -9.07 56.95
C LEU A 389 -3.09 -9.28 58.26
N THR A 390 -2.73 -10.32 59.01
CA THR A 390 -3.27 -10.58 60.35
C THR A 390 -2.18 -10.99 61.32
N SER A 391 -2.34 -10.62 62.60
CA SER A 391 -1.51 -11.09 63.71
C SER A 391 -2.36 -11.35 64.94
N SER A 392 -2.12 -12.49 65.59
CA SER A 392 -2.67 -12.81 66.92
C SER A 392 -1.68 -12.53 68.06
N ASP A 393 -0.48 -12.02 67.73
CA ASP A 393 0.56 -11.60 68.67
C ASP A 393 0.91 -10.13 68.41
N SER A 394 0.58 -9.24 69.34
CA SER A 394 0.80 -7.79 69.18
C SER A 394 2.28 -7.40 69.11
N MET A 395 3.21 -8.32 69.38
CA MET A 395 4.66 -8.09 69.29
C MET A 395 5.26 -8.55 67.96
N VAL A 396 4.47 -9.17 67.07
CA VAL A 396 4.94 -9.76 65.82
C VAL A 396 4.06 -9.32 64.65
N THR A 397 4.66 -9.00 63.52
CA THR A 397 3.95 -8.60 62.30
C THR A 397 4.38 -9.43 61.10
N PRO A 398 3.46 -9.85 60.22
CA PRO A 398 3.83 -10.37 58.92
C PRO A 398 4.37 -9.21 58.06
N SER A 399 5.19 -9.52 57.05
CA SER A 399 5.72 -8.49 56.16
C SER A 399 5.72 -8.90 54.70
N ILE A 400 5.36 -7.98 53.80
CA ILE A 400 5.51 -8.13 52.35
C ILE A 400 6.72 -7.30 51.92
N SER A 401 7.69 -7.94 51.28
CA SER A 401 8.91 -7.28 50.77
C SER A 401 8.79 -6.90 49.30
N SER A 402 8.01 -7.63 48.50
CA SER A 402 7.65 -7.19 47.14
C SER A 402 6.46 -7.96 46.60
N TRP A 403 5.81 -7.41 45.58
CA TRP A 403 4.89 -8.13 44.71
C TRP A 403 5.03 -7.72 43.24
N LYS A 404 4.56 -8.57 42.33
CA LYS A 404 4.66 -8.39 40.88
C LYS A 404 3.40 -8.89 40.20
N ILE A 405 3.00 -8.17 39.15
CA ILE A 405 2.04 -8.64 38.15
C ILE A 405 2.81 -8.71 36.82
N LYS A 406 2.97 -9.90 36.27
CA LYS A 406 3.60 -10.14 34.97
C LYS A 406 2.54 -10.30 33.89
N TYR A 407 2.86 -9.84 32.69
CA TYR A 407 2.02 -9.89 31.49
C TYR A 407 2.90 -9.85 30.24
N THR A 408 2.32 -10.12 29.08
CA THR A 408 2.87 -9.72 27.78
C THR A 408 2.16 -8.46 27.30
N GLU A 409 2.90 -7.60 26.62
CA GLU A 409 2.34 -6.44 25.95
C GLU A 409 2.75 -6.41 24.48
N GLY A 410 1.84 -5.98 23.62
CA GLY A 410 2.06 -5.76 22.20
C GLY A 410 0.95 -6.30 21.31
N PRO A 411 1.12 -6.20 19.98
CA PRO A 411 2.19 -5.43 19.32
C PRO A 411 2.05 -3.93 19.59
N ILE A 412 3.15 -3.27 19.96
CA ILE A 412 3.17 -1.84 20.28
C ILE A 412 3.50 -1.06 19.00
N PRO A 413 2.70 -0.08 18.55
CA PRO A 413 3.04 0.74 17.39
C PRO A 413 4.43 1.36 17.53
N LEU A 414 5.25 1.19 16.50
CA LEU A 414 6.61 1.72 16.43
C LEU A 414 6.60 2.94 15.49
N PRO A 415 6.55 4.17 16.02
CA PRO A 415 6.36 5.38 15.23
C PRO A 415 7.62 5.79 14.47
N ASN A 416 7.45 6.57 13.40
CA ASN A 416 8.53 7.27 12.70
C ASN A 416 9.67 6.37 12.20
N LEU A 417 9.37 5.13 11.84
CA LEU A 417 10.39 4.18 11.38
C LEU A 417 10.80 4.49 9.94
N ALA A 418 12.08 4.78 9.73
CA ALA A 418 12.67 5.00 8.41
C ALA A 418 13.08 3.68 7.75
N PHE A 419 12.82 3.54 6.45
CA PHE A 419 13.20 2.37 5.66
C PHE A 419 13.34 2.72 4.17
N ASN A 420 14.05 1.89 3.41
CA ASN A 420 14.03 1.94 1.96
C ASN A 420 13.06 0.88 1.42
N MET A 421 12.24 1.24 0.43
CA MET A 421 11.44 0.29 -0.33
C MET A 421 11.89 0.30 -1.80
N THR A 422 12.23 -0.88 -2.31
CA THR A 422 12.73 -1.09 -3.67
C THR A 422 11.83 -2.09 -4.41
N GLY A 423 11.45 -1.78 -5.65
CA GLY A 423 10.74 -2.68 -6.57
C GLY A 423 11.70 -3.55 -7.38
N SER A 424 11.21 -4.63 -8.00
CA SER A 424 12.06 -5.56 -8.78
C SER A 424 12.33 -5.07 -10.21
N LYS A 425 11.50 -4.17 -10.75
CA LYS A 425 11.70 -3.60 -12.10
C LYS A 425 12.90 -2.64 -12.13
N THR A 426 13.67 -2.71 -13.22
CA THR A 426 14.85 -1.86 -13.45
C THR A 426 14.66 -0.92 -14.64
N MET A 427 15.44 0.17 -14.67
CA MET A 427 15.57 1.10 -15.82
C MET A 427 16.83 0.83 -16.65
N GLY A 428 17.68 -0.09 -16.20
CA GLY A 428 18.97 -0.42 -16.78
C GLY A 428 19.97 -0.85 -15.71
N SER A 429 21.26 -0.73 -16.00
CA SER A 429 22.34 -1.00 -15.05
C SER A 429 23.47 0.04 -15.15
N ASP A 430 24.16 0.25 -14.03
CA ASP A 430 25.32 1.14 -13.98
C ASP A 430 26.55 0.56 -14.71
N SER A 431 27.68 1.26 -14.65
CA SER A 431 28.94 0.84 -15.29
C SER A 431 29.55 -0.44 -14.69
N SER A 432 29.13 -0.83 -13.48
CA SER A 432 29.54 -2.08 -12.82
C SER A 432 28.60 -3.26 -13.14
N GLY A 433 27.49 -2.99 -13.85
CA GLY A 433 26.43 -3.97 -14.10
C GLY A 433 25.42 -4.08 -12.95
N SER A 434 25.47 -3.19 -11.96
CA SER A 434 24.51 -3.18 -10.85
C SER A 434 23.16 -2.63 -11.32
N PRO A 435 22.03 -3.26 -10.93
CA PRO A 435 20.71 -2.85 -11.40
C PRO A 435 20.33 -1.46 -10.90
N ILE A 436 19.76 -0.64 -11.78
CA ILE A 436 19.16 0.65 -11.43
C ILE A 436 17.65 0.45 -11.34
N TYR A 437 17.13 0.40 -10.11
CA TYR A 437 15.71 0.14 -9.88
C TYR A 437 14.83 1.30 -10.32
N LYS A 438 13.70 0.97 -10.95
CA LYS A 438 12.67 1.94 -11.34
C LYS A 438 11.99 2.57 -10.13
N TYR A 439 11.82 1.80 -9.06
CA TYR A 439 11.32 2.26 -7.78
C TYR A 439 12.33 1.94 -6.69
N SER A 440 12.93 2.96 -6.10
CA SER A 440 13.69 2.88 -4.85
C SER A 440 13.50 4.19 -4.10
N GLN A 441 12.86 4.14 -2.93
CA GLN A 441 12.49 5.32 -2.17
C GLN A 441 12.82 5.13 -0.69
N ASN A 442 13.41 6.16 -0.08
CA ASN A 442 13.54 6.26 1.36
C ASN A 442 12.22 6.83 1.91
N LEU A 443 11.58 6.08 2.80
CA LEU A 443 10.25 6.32 3.32
C LEU A 443 10.28 6.27 4.85
N GLN A 444 9.24 6.79 5.49
CA GLN A 444 9.10 6.77 6.93
C GLN A 444 7.63 6.60 7.32
N THR A 445 7.33 5.82 8.36
CA THR A 445 5.99 5.80 8.97
C THR A 445 5.70 7.06 9.77
N ASP A 446 4.43 7.33 10.06
CA ASP A 446 4.00 8.47 10.88
C ASP A 446 4.09 8.19 12.39
N GLY A 447 3.61 9.13 13.21
CA GLY A 447 3.56 9.00 14.67
C GLY A 447 2.66 7.88 15.20
N SER A 448 1.87 7.22 14.34
CA SER A 448 1.08 6.03 14.65
C SER A 448 1.71 4.74 14.14
N GLY A 449 2.91 4.81 13.55
CA GLY A 449 3.57 3.67 12.93
C GLY A 449 2.93 3.23 11.61
N THR A 450 2.23 4.12 10.90
CA THR A 450 1.57 3.81 9.61
C THR A 450 2.18 4.62 8.46
N LEU A 451 2.23 4.03 7.26
CA LEU A 451 2.44 4.73 5.99
C LEU A 451 1.44 4.20 4.94
N SER A 452 0.84 5.10 4.15
CA SER A 452 -0.01 4.73 3.00
C SER A 452 0.54 5.28 1.70
N ILE A 453 0.67 4.42 0.68
CA ILE A 453 1.15 4.74 -0.66
C ILE A 453 -0.01 4.45 -1.62
N ASN A 454 -0.49 5.45 -2.37
CA ASN A 454 -1.73 5.36 -3.14
C ASN A 454 -1.55 5.17 -4.66
N SER A 455 -0.30 5.19 -5.15
CA SER A 455 0.02 5.19 -6.58
C SER A 455 1.23 4.31 -6.85
N LEU A 456 1.09 3.01 -6.61
CA LEU A 456 2.16 2.03 -6.76
C LEU A 456 1.94 1.19 -8.04
N GLU A 457 2.98 0.98 -8.82
CA GLU A 457 2.94 0.06 -9.95
C GLU A 457 2.85 -1.39 -9.45
N TRP A 458 2.27 -2.31 -10.23
CA TRP A 458 2.38 -3.73 -9.89
C TRP A 458 3.85 -4.15 -10.04
N ASP A 459 4.40 -4.69 -8.96
CA ASP A 459 5.79 -5.10 -8.87
C ASP A 459 5.95 -5.98 -7.63
N THR A 460 7.13 -6.55 -7.45
CA THR A 460 7.56 -7.18 -6.22
C THR A 460 8.42 -6.19 -5.43
N TYR A 461 7.93 -5.79 -4.25
CA TYR A 461 8.54 -4.77 -3.42
C TYR A 461 9.23 -5.38 -2.22
N ASN A 462 10.48 -4.99 -1.99
CA ASN A 462 11.26 -5.35 -0.83
C ASN A 462 11.47 -4.14 0.08
N ILE A 463 11.22 -4.30 1.37
CA ILE A 463 11.55 -3.31 2.39
C ILE A 463 12.90 -3.68 3.02
N LYS A 464 13.80 -2.71 3.14
CA LYS A 464 15.06 -2.82 3.89
C LYS A 464 15.14 -1.70 4.91
N ILE A 465 15.64 -2.03 6.09
CA ILE A 465 16.00 -1.08 7.12
C ILE A 465 17.52 -1.01 7.26
N ASP A 466 18.00 0.07 7.85
CA ASP A 466 19.38 0.17 8.32
C ASP A 466 19.41 -0.35 9.76
N ASN A 467 19.70 -1.65 9.92
CA ASN A 467 19.62 -2.33 11.20
C ASN A 467 20.56 -1.68 12.23
N ASP A 468 21.78 -1.34 11.83
CA ASP A 468 22.82 -0.74 12.69
C ASP A 468 22.42 0.66 13.16
N LEU A 469 21.90 1.49 12.25
CA LEU A 469 21.47 2.85 12.59
C LEU A 469 20.26 2.85 13.52
N LEU A 470 19.32 1.92 13.32
CA LEU A 470 18.08 1.84 14.09
C LEU A 470 18.22 1.00 15.36
N GLY A 471 19.23 0.14 15.46
CA GLY A 471 19.35 -0.85 16.54
C GLY A 471 18.22 -1.88 16.53
N LEU A 472 17.64 -2.16 15.35
CA LEU A 472 16.50 -3.05 15.17
C LEU A 472 16.72 -4.08 14.05
N ASP A 473 16.17 -5.27 14.25
CA ASP A 473 15.98 -6.29 13.20
C ASP A 473 14.48 -6.42 12.87
N ILE A 474 14.15 -6.78 11.63
CA ILE A 474 12.79 -7.25 11.28
C ILE A 474 12.62 -8.62 11.93
N GLY A 475 11.90 -8.67 13.04
CA GLY A 475 11.55 -9.90 13.73
C GLY A 475 10.50 -10.70 12.96
N GLU A 476 9.49 -10.04 12.40
CA GLU A 476 8.48 -10.68 11.54
C GLU A 476 7.91 -9.71 10.49
N SER A 477 7.41 -10.27 9.39
CA SER A 477 6.68 -9.59 8.33
C SER A 477 5.45 -10.41 7.97
N CYS A 478 4.29 -10.01 8.48
CA CYS A 478 3.01 -10.56 8.04
C CYS A 478 2.81 -10.17 6.57
N GLN A 479 2.79 -11.19 5.69
CA GLN A 479 3.17 -11.09 4.26
C GLN A 479 4.69 -10.91 4.11
N PRO A 480 5.47 -12.02 4.05
CA PRO A 480 6.92 -12.01 3.99
C PRO A 480 7.46 -11.15 2.85
N GLN A 481 8.61 -10.53 3.09
CA GLN A 481 9.32 -9.79 2.06
C GLN A 481 10.15 -10.76 1.19
N PRO A 482 10.31 -10.46 -0.11
CA PRO A 482 9.65 -9.38 -0.84
C PRO A 482 8.18 -9.68 -1.14
N LEU A 483 7.34 -8.65 -1.18
CA LEU A 483 5.89 -8.77 -1.41
C LEU A 483 5.51 -8.38 -2.83
N SER A 484 4.92 -9.31 -3.58
CA SER A 484 4.31 -9.04 -4.87
C SER A 484 2.95 -8.33 -4.72
N ILE A 485 2.79 -7.22 -5.43
CA ILE A 485 1.56 -6.43 -5.46
C ILE A 485 0.97 -6.53 -6.87
N SER A 486 -0.25 -7.06 -6.96
CA SER A 486 -0.99 -7.16 -8.23
C SER A 486 -1.60 -5.80 -8.61
N PRO A 487 -1.89 -5.54 -9.89
CA PRO A 487 -2.49 -4.27 -10.33
C PRO A 487 -3.86 -4.02 -9.72
N GLY A 488 -4.16 -2.74 -9.44
CA GLY A 488 -5.46 -2.30 -8.91
C GLY A 488 -5.81 -2.88 -7.54
N THR A 489 -4.83 -3.39 -6.80
CA THR A 489 -5.05 -4.00 -5.47
C THR A 489 -4.61 -3.07 -4.34
N THR A 490 -5.08 -3.37 -3.13
CA THR A 490 -4.57 -2.78 -1.90
C THR A 490 -3.89 -3.84 -1.07
N ALA A 491 -2.60 -3.66 -0.80
CA ALA A 491 -1.81 -4.55 0.05
C ALA A 491 -1.57 -3.92 1.43
N THR A 492 -1.54 -4.74 2.48
CA THR A 492 -1.11 -4.32 3.82
C THR A 492 0.06 -5.18 4.26
N THR A 493 1.13 -4.55 4.74
CA THR A 493 2.29 -5.21 5.34
C THR A 493 2.41 -4.77 6.78
N ASN A 494 2.38 -5.72 7.72
CA ASN A 494 2.68 -5.46 9.12
C ASN A 494 4.09 -5.98 9.41
N LEU A 495 4.97 -5.08 9.83
CA LEU A 495 6.34 -5.39 10.22
C LEU A 495 6.47 -5.31 11.74
N TYR A 496 7.03 -6.34 12.34
CA TYR A 496 7.29 -6.42 13.76
C TYR A 496 8.80 -6.43 14.00
N PHE A 497 9.28 -5.51 14.82
CA PHE A 497 10.69 -5.29 15.07
C PHE A 497 11.10 -5.81 16.43
N VAL A 498 12.36 -6.23 16.50
CA VAL A 498 13.05 -6.68 17.71
C VAL A 498 14.38 -5.92 17.83
N PRO A 499 14.98 -5.83 19.03
CA PRO A 499 16.32 -5.29 19.17
C PRO A 499 17.32 -6.05 18.29
N GLN A 500 18.17 -5.31 17.58
CA GLN A 500 19.19 -5.89 16.71
C GLN A 500 20.17 -6.76 17.51
N THR A 501 20.59 -7.87 16.90
CA THR A 501 21.68 -8.69 17.41
C THR A 501 22.74 -8.94 16.34
N ALA A 502 23.95 -9.33 16.75
CA ALA A 502 25.07 -9.52 15.81
C ALA A 502 24.79 -10.60 14.74
N ASN A 503 24.09 -11.67 15.11
CA ASN A 503 23.58 -12.64 14.15
C ASN A 503 22.18 -13.08 14.56
N SER A 504 21.29 -13.09 13.58
CA SER A 504 19.90 -13.49 13.73
C SER A 504 19.40 -14.26 12.51
N LEU A 505 18.37 -15.09 12.72
CA LEU A 505 17.72 -15.85 11.66
C LEU A 505 16.20 -15.70 11.76
N LEU A 506 15.59 -15.11 10.73
CA LEU A 506 14.15 -15.10 10.52
C LEU A 506 13.74 -16.32 9.68
N VAL A 507 12.97 -17.24 10.26
CA VAL A 507 12.45 -18.41 9.55
C VAL A 507 10.97 -18.23 9.26
N GLY A 508 10.57 -18.29 8.01
CA GLY A 508 9.16 -18.39 7.61
C GLY A 508 8.84 -19.78 7.10
N VAL A 509 7.80 -20.41 7.64
CA VAL A 509 7.40 -21.78 7.26
C VAL A 509 6.11 -21.74 6.46
N LYS A 510 6.13 -22.32 5.26
CA LYS A 510 4.98 -22.44 4.38
C LYS A 510 4.66 -23.89 4.03
N ASN A 511 3.42 -24.17 3.66
CA ASN A 511 3.04 -25.44 3.06
C ASN A 511 3.37 -25.47 1.55
N SER A 512 3.09 -26.61 0.89
CA SER A 512 3.28 -26.80 -0.55
C SER A 512 2.43 -25.87 -1.42
N SER A 513 1.32 -25.32 -0.92
CA SER A 513 0.54 -24.28 -1.60
C SER A 513 1.07 -22.86 -1.41
N GLY A 514 2.16 -22.68 -0.65
CA GLY A 514 2.78 -21.39 -0.36
C GLY A 514 2.14 -20.60 0.79
N ALA A 515 1.18 -21.18 1.51
CA ALA A 515 0.54 -20.54 2.66
C ALA A 515 1.42 -20.67 3.90
N LEU A 516 1.61 -19.58 4.64
CA LEU A 516 2.36 -19.56 5.89
C LEU A 516 1.61 -20.28 7.00
N LEU A 517 2.35 -21.01 7.84
CA LEU A 517 1.79 -21.87 8.88
C LEU A 517 2.16 -21.38 10.28
N SER A 518 1.16 -21.22 11.14
CA SER A 518 1.32 -20.89 12.55
C SER A 518 1.47 -22.14 13.41
N GLY A 519 2.20 -22.04 14.53
CA GLY A 519 2.39 -23.11 15.50
C GLY A 519 3.36 -24.21 15.08
N VAL A 520 4.12 -24.02 13.99
CA VAL A 520 5.17 -24.96 13.58
C VAL A 520 6.29 -24.91 14.60
N SER A 521 6.66 -26.04 15.17
CA SER A 521 7.87 -26.18 15.98
C SER A 521 9.09 -26.11 15.08
N VAL A 522 9.94 -25.11 15.27
CA VAL A 522 11.18 -24.87 14.53
C VAL A 522 12.34 -25.05 15.51
N ARG A 523 13.09 -26.13 15.37
CA ARG A 523 14.29 -26.40 16.16
C ARG A 523 15.52 -26.04 15.35
N LEU A 524 16.23 -25.00 15.77
CA LEU A 524 17.50 -24.56 15.18
C LEU A 524 18.67 -25.13 16.01
N TYR A 525 19.52 -25.93 15.39
CA TYR A 525 20.60 -26.61 16.12
C TYR A 525 21.92 -26.73 15.35
N LYS A 526 23.00 -26.75 16.13
CA LYS A 526 24.36 -27.16 15.76
C LYS A 526 25.14 -27.51 17.04
N THR A 527 26.40 -27.91 16.93
CA THR A 527 27.24 -28.11 18.11
C THR A 527 27.29 -26.84 18.99
N GLY A 528 26.80 -26.93 20.22
CA GLY A 528 26.79 -25.84 21.21
C GLY A 528 25.53 -24.96 21.23
N THR A 529 24.61 -25.11 20.27
CA THR A 529 23.35 -24.35 20.22
C THR A 529 22.20 -25.28 19.84
N ASP A 530 21.14 -25.33 20.63
CA ASP A 530 19.92 -26.10 20.35
C ASP A 530 18.72 -25.35 20.92
N ILE A 531 18.00 -24.64 20.06
CA ILE A 531 16.92 -23.73 20.45
C ILE A 531 15.67 -24.10 19.65
N THR A 532 14.55 -24.26 20.33
CA THR A 532 13.25 -24.48 19.67
C THR A 532 12.33 -23.28 19.92
N GLN A 533 11.70 -22.80 18.85
CA GLN A 533 10.65 -21.79 18.89
C GLN A 533 9.44 -22.26 18.06
N THR A 534 8.31 -21.56 18.19
CA THR A 534 7.10 -21.84 17.40
C THR A 534 6.77 -20.67 16.49
N THR A 535 6.35 -20.95 15.26
CA THR A 535 5.91 -19.87 14.36
C THR A 535 4.67 -19.13 14.87
N SER A 536 4.67 -17.81 14.73
CA SER A 536 3.57 -16.91 15.08
C SER A 536 2.36 -17.06 14.15
N SER A 537 1.36 -16.21 14.31
CA SER A 537 0.24 -16.08 13.37
C SER A 537 0.66 -15.56 11.97
N CYS A 538 1.82 -14.90 11.85
CA CYS A 538 2.44 -14.57 10.56
C CYS A 538 3.15 -15.79 9.92
N GLY A 539 3.22 -16.93 10.64
CA GLY A 539 3.91 -18.15 10.22
C GLY A 539 5.43 -18.01 10.17
N GLN A 540 5.97 -17.13 11.01
CA GLN A 540 7.41 -16.86 11.12
C GLN A 540 7.88 -16.98 12.57
N THR A 541 9.18 -17.19 12.76
CA THR A 541 9.85 -17.15 14.08
C THR A 541 11.24 -16.56 13.93
N HIS A 542 11.74 -15.88 14.97
CA HIS A 542 13.00 -15.14 14.91
C HIS A 542 13.99 -15.61 15.99
N PHE A 543 15.14 -16.13 15.56
CA PHE A 543 16.24 -16.50 16.44
C PHE A 543 17.21 -15.33 16.55
N ALA A 544 17.14 -14.58 17.66
CA ALA A 544 18.04 -13.47 17.96
C ALA A 544 19.29 -13.94 18.74
N GLY A 545 20.44 -13.31 18.49
CA GLY A 545 21.63 -13.45 19.34
C GLY A 545 22.30 -14.82 19.30
N VAL A 546 22.13 -15.57 18.20
CA VAL A 546 22.75 -16.90 18.06
C VAL A 546 24.21 -16.79 17.56
N PRO A 547 25.10 -17.73 17.91
CA PRO A 547 26.46 -17.74 17.35
C PRO A 547 26.47 -17.88 15.82
N PRO A 548 27.40 -17.25 15.09
CA PRO A 548 27.45 -17.34 13.63
C PRO A 548 27.68 -18.79 13.18
N GLY A 549 27.00 -19.22 12.11
CA GLY A 549 27.17 -20.54 11.50
C GLY A 549 27.29 -20.40 9.99
N SER A 550 28.23 -21.12 9.37
CA SER A 550 28.35 -21.14 7.91
C SER A 550 28.83 -22.50 7.38
N VAL A 551 28.28 -22.88 6.23
CA VAL A 551 28.69 -24.05 5.44
C VAL A 551 30.17 -23.97 5.07
N LEU A 552 30.65 -22.77 4.74
CA LEU A 552 32.03 -22.55 4.28
C LEU A 552 33.08 -22.94 5.33
N VAL A 553 32.76 -22.79 6.61
CA VAL A 553 33.66 -23.14 7.72
C VAL A 553 33.24 -24.44 8.43
N GLY A 554 32.27 -25.17 7.87
CA GLY A 554 31.84 -26.48 8.36
C GLY A 554 31.08 -26.46 9.69
N ASN A 555 30.42 -25.34 10.04
CA ASN A 555 29.67 -25.19 11.30
C ASN A 555 28.24 -24.62 11.10
N ALA A 556 27.65 -24.87 9.93
CA ALA A 556 26.28 -24.47 9.61
C ALA A 556 25.26 -25.05 10.59
N TYR A 557 24.10 -24.41 10.67
CA TYR A 557 22.96 -24.92 11.42
C TYR A 557 22.18 -25.96 10.62
N SER A 558 21.41 -26.76 11.35
CA SER A 558 20.29 -27.54 10.81
C SER A 558 18.99 -27.10 11.47
N ILE A 559 17.88 -27.29 10.78
CA ILE A 559 16.54 -26.96 11.25
C ILE A 559 15.65 -28.18 11.13
N ASP A 560 15.00 -28.58 12.23
CA ASP A 560 13.90 -29.54 12.21
C ASP A 560 12.56 -28.80 12.33
N LEU A 561 11.60 -29.16 11.48
CA LEU A 561 10.24 -28.65 11.45
C LEU A 561 9.26 -29.75 11.84
N SER A 562 8.34 -29.45 12.74
CA SER A 562 7.28 -30.38 13.17
C SER A 562 5.97 -29.63 13.41
N LEU A 563 4.89 -30.14 12.83
CA LEU A 563 3.52 -29.66 13.06
C LEU A 563 2.57 -30.87 12.96
N PRO A 564 1.64 -31.10 13.92
CA PRO A 564 0.69 -32.20 13.83
C PRO A 564 -0.11 -32.18 12.53
N GLY A 565 -0.15 -33.32 11.83
CA GLY A 565 -0.80 -33.44 10.52
C GLY A 565 0.08 -33.09 9.32
N TYR A 566 1.37 -32.84 9.54
CA TYR A 566 2.39 -32.63 8.52
C TYR A 566 3.55 -33.62 8.71
N LEU A 567 4.30 -33.87 7.64
CA LEU A 567 5.54 -34.64 7.69
C LEU A 567 6.66 -33.81 8.32
N ASN A 568 7.43 -34.41 9.22
CA ASN A 568 8.60 -33.75 9.78
C ASN A 568 9.66 -33.52 8.69
N THR A 569 10.20 -32.31 8.63
CA THR A 569 11.19 -31.90 7.63
C THR A 569 12.47 -31.45 8.32
N THR A 570 13.62 -31.92 7.83
CA THR A 570 14.94 -31.42 8.24
C THR A 570 15.59 -30.66 7.10
N ILE A 571 16.11 -29.47 7.38
CA ILE A 571 16.88 -28.63 6.47
C ILE A 571 18.30 -28.54 7.03
N THR A 572 19.30 -28.98 6.27
CA THR A 572 20.72 -28.86 6.63
C THR A 572 21.33 -27.61 6.01
N ASP A 573 22.59 -27.32 6.37
CA ASP A 573 23.41 -26.32 5.69
C ASP A 573 22.83 -24.89 5.75
N VAL A 574 22.26 -24.53 6.90
CA VAL A 574 21.68 -23.20 7.15
C VAL A 574 22.76 -22.24 7.66
N ASP A 575 23.09 -21.25 6.84
CA ASP A 575 23.97 -20.14 7.21
C ASP A 575 23.22 -19.12 8.07
N VAL A 576 23.88 -18.68 9.16
CA VAL A 576 23.41 -17.60 10.03
C VAL A 576 24.58 -16.64 10.24
N LEU A 577 24.59 -15.56 9.46
CA LEU A 577 25.57 -14.49 9.48
C LEU A 577 24.84 -13.14 9.37
N GLY A 578 25.06 -12.23 10.31
CA GLY A 578 24.30 -10.98 10.38
C GLY A 578 22.79 -11.24 10.52
N ALA A 579 21.96 -10.32 10.01
CA ALA A 579 20.52 -10.53 9.89
C ALA A 579 20.21 -11.39 8.65
N SER A 580 19.92 -12.67 8.87
CA SER A 580 19.64 -13.66 7.83
C SER A 580 18.18 -14.09 7.82
N SER A 581 17.70 -14.62 6.69
CA SER A 581 16.32 -15.12 6.57
C SER A 581 16.24 -16.40 5.75
N LEU A 582 15.30 -17.28 6.09
CA LEU A 582 15.06 -18.55 5.42
C LEU A 582 13.56 -18.78 5.21
N GLY A 583 13.17 -19.07 3.97
CA GLY A 583 11.84 -19.61 3.64
C GLY A 583 11.89 -21.14 3.62
N ALA A 584 11.24 -21.78 4.57
CA ALA A 584 11.18 -23.23 4.71
C ALA A 584 9.83 -23.80 4.27
N MET A 585 9.81 -25.02 3.74
CA MET A 585 8.58 -25.73 3.39
C MET A 585 8.38 -26.97 4.26
N ILE A 586 7.14 -27.22 4.67
CA ILE A 586 6.72 -28.44 5.34
C ILE A 586 5.55 -29.06 4.56
N ASP A 587 5.67 -30.34 4.23
CA ASP A 587 4.68 -31.04 3.41
C ASP A 587 3.59 -31.67 4.29
N SER A 588 2.36 -31.62 3.81
CA SER A 588 1.19 -32.25 4.45
C SER A 588 1.17 -33.75 4.29
#